data_AF-A0A967Y0P3-F1
#
_entry.id   AF-A0A967Y0P3-F1
#
_cell.length_a   1.000
_cell.length_b   1.000
_cell.length_c   1.000
_cell.angle_alpha   90.00
_cell.angle_beta   90.00
_cell.angle_gamma   90.00
#
_symmetry.space_group_name_H-M   'P 1'
#
loop_
_entity.id
_entity.type
_entity.pdbx_description
1 polymer ?
#
loop_
_entity_poly.entity_id
_entity_poly.type
_entity_poly.pdbx_seq_one_letter_code
_entity_poly.pdbx_strand_id
1 'polypeptide(L)' 'HLKRSERRLQAGEDELYGHHEAIELDGKVLGLVGYGRIARRVGHAMAAMGMHVETYDPYLADLPADVGR' A
#
# COMPACT_ATOMS: atom_id res chain seq x y z
N HIS A 1 8.49 3.77 -12.11
CA HIS A 1 8.55 5.24 -11.99
C HIS A 1 9.71 5.70 -11.09
N LEU A 2 9.83 5.18 -9.85
CA LEU A 2 10.87 5.61 -8.90
C LEU A 2 12.33 5.46 -9.39
N LYS A 3 12.73 4.29 -9.91
CA LYS A 3 14.09 4.05 -10.44
C LYS A 3 14.46 4.94 -11.63
N ARG A 4 13.47 5.41 -12.40
CA ARG A 4 13.70 6.33 -13.52
C ARG A 4 13.91 7.75 -13.01
N SER A 5 13.16 8.17 -11.99
CA SER A 5 13.34 9.45 -11.30
C SER A 5 14.73 9.57 -10.66
N GLU A 6 15.17 8.52 -9.97
CA GLU A 6 16.51 8.44 -9.35
C GLU A 6 17.66 8.64 -10.36
N ARG A 7 17.58 7.99 -11.53
CA ARG A 7 18.60 8.13 -12.58
C ARG A 7 18.65 9.53 -13.18
N ARG A 8 17.50 10.22 -13.27
CA ARG A 8 17.41 11.58 -13.81
C ARG A 8 17.94 12.62 -12.83
N LEU A 9 17.71 12.41 -11.53
CA LEU A 9 18.37 13.18 -10.46
C LEU A 9 19.89 13.02 -10.49
N GLN A 10 20.39 11.78 -10.66
CA GLN A 10 21.83 11.52 -10.78
C GLN A 10 22.43 12.12 -12.06
N ALA A 11 21.64 12.30 -13.12
CA ALA A 11 22.06 12.92 -14.38
C ALA A 11 21.97 14.46 -14.38
N GLY A 12 21.45 15.08 -13.32
CA GLY A 12 21.34 16.54 -13.19
C GLY A 12 20.22 17.17 -14.03
N GLU A 13 19.14 16.43 -14.33
CA GLU A 13 18.00 16.97 -15.06
C GLU A 13 17.06 17.79 -14.13
N ASP A 14 16.85 19.07 -14.42
CA ASP A 14 16.03 19.99 -13.60
C ASP A 14 14.50 19.87 -13.85
N GLU A 15 14.05 19.26 -14.95
CA GLU A 15 12.63 19.06 -15.30
C GLU A 15 12.00 17.84 -14.62
N LEU A 16 12.32 17.61 -13.34
CA LEU A 16 11.80 16.44 -12.61
C LEU A 16 10.33 16.57 -12.19
N TYR A 17 9.86 17.80 -11.97
CA TYR A 17 8.53 18.08 -11.41
C TYR A 17 7.39 18.00 -12.43
N GLY A 18 7.66 18.12 -13.74
CA GLY A 18 6.63 18.21 -14.78
C GLY A 18 6.14 16.87 -15.35
N HIS A 19 6.88 15.77 -15.15
CA HIS A 19 6.67 14.52 -15.91
C HIS A 19 6.59 13.24 -15.07
N HIS A 20 6.54 13.33 -13.75
CA HIS A 20 6.36 12.17 -12.88
C HIS A 20 4.91 12.05 -12.42
N GLU A 21 4.20 11.13 -13.06
CA GLU A 21 2.87 10.70 -12.60
C GLU A 21 3.06 9.83 -11.35
N ALA A 22 3.04 10.50 -10.19
CA ALA A 22 2.88 9.84 -8.90
C ALA A 22 1.39 9.77 -8.57
N ILE A 23 0.99 8.73 -7.84
CA ILE A 23 -0.35 8.62 -7.32
C ILE A 23 -0.35 9.05 -5.85
N GLU A 24 -1.30 9.88 -5.47
CA GLU A 24 -1.61 10.13 -4.06
C GLU A 24 -2.28 8.89 -3.47
N LEU A 25 -1.79 8.45 -2.32
CA LEU A 25 -2.29 7.26 -1.63
C LEU A 25 -3.42 7.60 -0.67
N ASP A 26 -3.44 8.81 -0.11
CA ASP A 26 -4.51 9.24 0.80
C ASP A 26 -5.90 9.08 0.17
N GLY A 27 -6.82 8.46 0.91
CA GLY A 27 -8.17 8.14 0.48
C GLY A 27 -8.30 7.06 -0.59
N LYS A 28 -7.21 6.42 -1.05
CA LYS A 28 -7.28 5.27 -1.97
C LYS A 28 -7.54 3.96 -1.24
N VAL A 29 -8.08 2.98 -1.97
CA VAL A 29 -8.34 1.64 -1.45
C VAL A 29 -7.14 0.72 -1.69
N LEU A 30 -6.67 0.05 -0.65
CA LEU A 30 -5.72 -1.06 -0.73
C LEU A 30 -6.44 -2.38 -0.51
N GLY A 31 -6.50 -3.22 -1.54
CA GLY A 31 -6.97 -4.61 -1.42
C GLY A 31 -5.83 -5.56 -1.06
N LEU A 32 -5.99 -6.32 0.03
CA LEU A 32 -5.06 -7.38 0.44
C LEU A 32 -5.71 -8.76 0.26
N VAL A 33 -5.01 -9.68 -0.43
CA VAL A 33 -5.43 -11.09 -0.56
C VAL A 33 -4.58 -11.94 0.39
N GLY A 34 -5.26 -12.61 1.32
CA GLY A 34 -4.69 -13.24 2.50
C GLY A 34 -4.53 -12.25 3.67
N TYR A 35 -4.88 -12.67 4.88
CA TYR A 35 -4.83 -11.87 6.12
C TYR A 35 -3.88 -12.46 7.17
N GLY A 36 -2.73 -12.91 6.70
CA GLY A 36 -1.64 -13.41 7.53
C GLY A 36 -0.77 -12.28 8.14
N ARG A 37 0.34 -12.69 8.75
CA ARG A 37 1.28 -11.81 9.48
C ARG A 37 1.81 -10.61 8.68
N ILE A 38 1.99 -10.75 7.36
CA ILE A 38 2.51 -9.68 6.50
C ILE A 38 1.39 -8.70 6.17
N ALA A 39 0.25 -9.20 5.68
CA ALA A 39 -0.91 -8.40 5.32
C ALA A 39 -1.38 -7.50 6.46
N ARG A 40 -1.38 -8.01 7.71
CA ARG A 40 -1.71 -7.21 8.90
C ARG A 40 -0.78 -6.02 9.12
N ARG A 41 0.53 -6.23 8.96
CA ARG A 41 1.54 -5.16 9.14
C ARG A 41 1.47 -4.13 8.02
N VAL A 42 1.32 -4.59 6.78
CA VAL A 42 1.14 -3.72 5.62
C VAL A 42 -0.14 -2.91 5.78
N GLY A 43 -1.26 -3.55 6.07
CA GLY A 43 -2.54 -2.89 6.30
C GLY A 43 -2.48 -1.82 7.39
N HIS A 44 -1.81 -2.12 8.52
CA HIS A 44 -1.62 -1.13 9.58
C HIS A 44 -0.84 0.10 9.12
N ALA A 45 0.27 -0.11 8.40
CA ALA A 45 1.08 0.99 7.86
C ALA A 45 0.30 1.82 6.83
N MET A 46 -0.47 1.17 5.96
CA MET A 46 -1.21 1.83 4.88
C MET A 46 -2.45 2.58 5.39
N ALA A 47 -3.11 2.07 6.43
CA ALA A 47 -4.15 2.80 7.14
C ALA A 47 -3.60 4.10 7.77
N ALA A 48 -2.39 4.06 8.32
CA ALA A 48 -1.71 5.26 8.83
C ALA A 48 -1.32 6.25 7.71
N MET A 49 -1.24 5.78 6.46
CA MET A 49 -1.06 6.61 5.26
C MET A 49 -2.39 7.11 4.67
N GLY A 50 -3.51 6.94 5.36
CA GLY A 50 -4.82 7.45 4.91
C GLY A 50 -5.55 6.56 3.91
N MET A 51 -5.04 5.35 3.64
CA MET A 51 -5.71 4.41 2.74
C MET A 51 -6.87 3.68 3.43
N HIS A 52 -7.92 3.38 2.67
CA HIS A 52 -8.95 2.42 3.08
C HIS A 52 -8.46 0.99 2.81
N VAL A 53 -8.31 0.16 3.84
CA VAL A 53 -7.75 -1.19 3.70
C VAL A 53 -8.87 -2.22 3.71
N GLU A 54 -8.98 -2.99 2.63
CA GLU A 54 -9.90 -4.12 2.51
C GLU A 54 -9.12 -5.42 2.35
N THR A 55 -9.60 -6.49 2.97
CA THR A 55 -8.87 -7.76 2.99
C THR A 55 -9.79 -8.94 2.71
N TYR A 56 -9.34 -9.88 1.90
CA TYR A 56 -10.01 -11.15 1.67
C TYR A 56 -9.11 -12.31 2.10
N ASP A 57 -9.58 -13.18 2.99
CA ASP A 57 -8.91 -14.42 3.36
C ASP A 57 -9.97 -15.53 3.54
N PRO A 58 -9.96 -16.60 2.73
CA PRO A 58 -10.94 -17.68 2.85
C PRO A 58 -10.99 -18.32 4.24
N TYR A 59 -9.88 -18.32 4.97
CA TYR A 59 -9.78 -18.94 6.30
C TYR A 59 -10.27 -18.02 7.42
N LEU A 60 -10.53 -16.74 7.16
CA LEU A 60 -11.19 -15.85 8.11
C LEU A 60 -12.68 -16.11 8.22
N ALA A 61 -13.33 -16.52 7.13
CA ALA A 61 -14.77 -16.80 7.11
C ALA A 61 -15.15 -18.02 7.97
N ASP A 62 -14.21 -18.95 8.14
CA ASP A 62 -14.38 -20.19 8.89
C ASP A 62 -13.89 -20.10 10.36
N LEU A 63 -13.38 -18.94 10.80
CA LEU A 63 -12.96 -18.75 12.19
C LEU A 63 -14.18 -18.45 13.07
N PRO A 64 -14.43 -19.23 14.14
CA PRO A 64 -15.49 -18.91 15.09
C PRO A 64 -15.22 -17.56 15.75
N ALA A 65 -16.30 -16.78 15.95
CA ALA A 65 -16.26 -15.35 16.28
C ALA A 65 -15.57 -14.99 17.62
N ASP A 66 -15.18 -15.99 18.40
CA ASP A 66 -14.60 -15.88 19.74
C ASP A 66 -13.08 -16.09 19.81
N VAL A 67 -12.44 -16.59 18.75
CA VAL A 67 -10.99 -16.85 18.75
C VAL A 67 -10.22 -15.66 18.15
N GLY A 68 -10.08 -14.57 18.92
CA GLY A 68 -9.29 -13.44 18.44
C GLY A 68 -9.19 -12.18 19.32
N ARG A 69 -9.54 -12.24 20.61
CA ARG A 69 -9.25 -11.13 21.54
C ARG A 69 -7.91 -11.34 22.26
#